data_AF-A0A4Q4D433-F1
#
_entry.id   AF-A0A4Q4D433-F1
#
_cell.length_a   1.000
_cell.length_b   1.000
_cell.length_c   1.000
_cell.angle_alpha   90.00
_cell.angle_beta   90.00
_cell.angle_gamma   90.00
#
_symmetry.space_group_name_H-M   'P 1'
#
loop_
_entity.id
_entity.type
_entity.pdbx_description
1 polymer ?
#
loop_
_entity_poly.entity_id
_entity_poly.type
_entity_poly.pdbx_seq_one_letter_code
_entity_poly.pdbx_strand_id
1 'polypeptide(L)'
;MSYVRGEEPEPDDSCPFCRIASGGRQSELVVHRGTHCFVVLNLYPYNPGHLMVVPNRHVADYTDLTEDETCEVATLTQQALRAVRAASNPHGFNV
;
A
#
# COMPACT_ATOMS: atom_id res chain seq x y z
N MET A 1 -0.30 -20.18 -17.37
CA MET A 1 -0.39 -18.99 -16.50
C MET A 1 0.78 -19.07 -15.53
N SER A 2 1.86 -18.31 -15.76
CA SER A 2 2.94 -18.20 -14.76
C SER A 2 2.46 -17.30 -13.64
N TYR A 3 2.28 -17.85 -12.44
CA TYR A 3 2.08 -17.06 -11.22
C TYR A 3 3.32 -16.20 -11.00
N VAL A 4 3.15 -14.92 -10.67
CA VAL A 4 4.26 -13.99 -10.42
C VAL A 4 5.05 -14.53 -9.23
N ARG A 5 6.25 -15.07 -9.50
CA ARG A 5 7.24 -15.36 -8.48
C ARG A 5 7.96 -14.05 -8.19
N GLY A 6 8.25 -13.79 -6.92
CA GLY A 6 9.15 -12.69 -6.58
C GLY A 6 10.48 -12.85 -7.28
N GLU A 7 10.89 -11.82 -7.99
CA GLU A 7 12.30 -11.66 -8.28
C GLU A 7 13.03 -11.36 -6.97
N GLU A 8 14.20 -11.97 -6.80
CA GLU A 8 15.09 -11.65 -5.68
C GLU A 8 15.37 -10.14 -5.69
N PRO A 9 15.44 -9.49 -4.52
CA PRO A 9 15.72 -8.07 -4.46
C PRO A 9 17.04 -7.79 -5.19
N GLU A 10 16.98 -6.95 -6.22
CA GLU A 10 18.17 -6.35 -6.83
C GLU A 10 19.00 -5.72 -5.70
N PRO A 11 20.34 -5.88 -5.70
CA PRO A 11 21.22 -5.47 -4.60
C PRO A 11 21.29 -3.96 -4.36
N ASP A 12 20.51 -3.17 -5.11
CA ASP A 12 20.36 -1.75 -4.87
C ASP A 12 19.37 -1.56 -3.72
N ASP A 13 19.90 -1.27 -2.52
CA ASP A 13 19.27 -1.06 -1.19
C ASP A 13 18.10 -0.03 -1.15
N SER A 14 17.52 0.31 -2.29
CA SER A 14 16.38 1.19 -2.43
C SER A 14 15.09 0.50 -1.94
N CYS A 15 14.56 1.04 -0.83
CA CYS A 15 13.27 0.66 -0.28
C CYS A 15 12.19 0.55 -1.38
N PRO A 16 11.49 -0.60 -1.51
CA PRO A 16 10.52 -0.81 -2.57
C PRO A 16 9.39 0.21 -2.54
N PHE A 17 8.98 0.66 -1.35
CA PHE A 17 7.95 1.67 -1.20
C PHE A 17 8.37 3.05 -1.70
N CYS A 18 9.64 3.43 -1.51
CA CYS A 18 10.17 4.68 -2.07
C CYS A 18 10.15 4.66 -3.60
N ARG A 19 10.50 3.52 -4.22
CA ARG A 19 10.42 3.34 -5.66
C ARG A 19 8.98 3.40 -6.18
N ILE A 20 8.04 2.78 -5.48
CA ILE A 20 6.61 2.83 -5.84
C ILE A 20 6.08 4.27 -5.71
N ALA A 21 6.46 4.98 -4.63
CA ALA A 21 6.06 6.36 -4.39
C ALA A 21 6.51 7.27 -5.55
N SER A 22 7.74 7.08 -6.06
CA SER A 22 8.29 7.82 -7.21
C SER A 22 7.80 7.35 -8.58
N GLY A 23 6.84 6.42 -8.65
CA GLY A 23 6.29 5.91 -9.92
C GLY A 23 7.17 4.86 -10.62
N GLY A 24 8.09 4.24 -9.91
CA GLY A 24 8.97 3.18 -10.41
C GLY A 24 8.27 1.82 -10.55
N ARG A 25 9.06 0.75 -10.51
CA ARG A 25 8.59 -0.65 -10.59
C ARG A 25 7.50 -0.94 -9.54
N GLN A 26 6.50 -1.75 -9.88
CA GLN A 26 5.35 -2.10 -9.04
C GLN A 26 4.36 -0.95 -8.80
N SER A 27 4.58 0.23 -9.39
CA SER A 27 3.62 1.33 -9.32
C SER A 27 2.30 1.03 -10.03
N GLU A 28 2.26 0.02 -10.91
CA GLU A 28 1.03 -0.48 -11.53
C GLU A 28 0.06 -1.14 -10.54
N LEU A 29 0.54 -1.51 -9.34
CA LEU A 29 -0.28 -2.04 -8.26
C LEU A 29 -0.85 -0.95 -7.35
N VAL A 30 -0.50 0.31 -7.58
CA VAL A 30 -1.06 1.46 -6.84
C VAL A 30 -2.48 1.71 -7.33
N VAL A 31 -3.44 1.59 -6.41
CA VAL A 31 -4.87 1.77 -6.71
C VAL A 31 -5.36 3.18 -6.41
N HIS A 32 -4.62 3.93 -5.58
CA HIS A 32 -4.94 5.32 -5.26
C HIS A 32 -3.70 6.09 -4.80
N ARG A 33 -3.60 7.37 -5.18
CA ARG A 33 -2.58 8.31 -4.70
C ARG A 33 -3.25 9.50 -4.04
N GLY A 34 -2.97 9.69 -2.75
CA GLY A 34 -3.32 10.88 -1.99
C GLY A 34 -2.20 11.92 -2.04
N THR A 35 -2.21 12.83 -1.08
CA THR A 35 -1.26 13.95 -0.96
C THR A 35 0.04 13.51 -0.28
N HIS A 36 -0.08 12.85 0.87
CA HIS A 36 1.02 12.34 1.71
C HIS A 36 1.16 10.83 1.67
N CYS A 37 0.12 10.10 1.25
CA CYS A 37 0.08 8.63 1.25
C CYS A 37 -0.43 8.07 -0.08
N PHE A 38 -0.15 6.79 -0.32
CA PHE A 38 -0.70 6.02 -1.43
C PHE A 38 -1.22 4.67 -0.96
N VAL A 39 -2.10 4.07 -1.76
CA VAL A 39 -2.68 2.73 -1.50
C VAL A 39 -2.20 1.77 -2.57
N VAL A 40 -1.60 0.65 -2.17
CA VAL A 40 -0.99 -0.33 -3.07
C VAL A 40 -1.44 -1.74 -2.73
N LEU A 41 -1.75 -2.55 -3.75
CA LEU A 41 -2.02 -3.97 -3.56
C LEU A 41 -0.76 -4.72 -3.13
N ASN A 42 -0.90 -5.68 -2.23
CA ASN A 42 0.21 -6.53 -1.85
C ASN A 42 0.50 -7.54 -2.98
N LEU A 43 1.76 -7.64 -3.39
CA LEU A 43 2.18 -8.62 -4.40
C LEU A 43 1.99 -10.07 -3.93
N TYR A 44 2.05 -10.30 -2.62
CA TYR A 44 1.79 -11.59 -1.98
C TYR A 44 0.56 -11.49 -1.06
N PRO A 45 -0.65 -11.43 -1.63
CA PRO A 45 -1.86 -11.21 -0.85
C PRO A 45 -2.23 -12.47 -0.05
N TYR A 46 -2.69 -12.30 1.20
CA TYR A 46 -3.34 -13.40 1.95
C TYR A 46 -4.68 -13.75 1.30
N ASN A 47 -5.46 -12.72 0.96
CA ASN A 47 -6.74 -12.82 0.27
C ASN A 47 -6.81 -11.75 -0.83
N PRO A 48 -7.61 -11.96 -1.90
CA PRO A 48 -7.90 -10.92 -2.88
C PRO A 48 -8.36 -9.62 -2.19
N GLY A 49 -7.78 -8.49 -2.58
CA GLY A 49 -8.02 -7.19 -1.94
C GLY A 49 -7.07 -6.84 -0.79
N HIS A 50 -6.09 -7.69 -0.46
CA HIS A 50 -5.01 -7.32 0.48
C HIS A 50 -4.20 -6.14 -0.08
N LEU A 51 -4.19 -5.04 0.66
CA LEU A 51 -3.54 -3.79 0.31
C LEU A 51 -2.86 -3.16 1.51
N MET A 52 -2.01 -2.17 1.25
CA MET A 52 -1.32 -1.36 2.24
C MET A 52 -1.59 0.12 1.97
N VAL A 53 -1.74 0.91 3.03
CA VAL A 53 -1.69 2.38 2.99
C VAL A 53 -0.30 2.80 3.43
N VAL A 54 0.44 3.49 2.58
CA VAL A 54 1.88 3.74 2.76
C VAL A 54 2.16 5.24 2.62
N PRO A 55 2.84 5.88 3.59
CA PRO A 55 3.33 7.25 3.44
C PRO A 55 4.30 7.39 2.27
N ASN A 56 4.27 8.52 1.58
CA ASN A 56 5.23 8.87 0.54
C ASN A 56 6.63 9.08 1.14
N ARG A 57 6.70 9.59 2.37
CA ARG A 57 7.94 9.80 3.12
C ARG A 57 8.44 8.48 3.69
N HIS A 58 9.75 8.24 3.58
CA HIS A 58 10.37 7.07 4.20
C HIS A 58 10.47 7.28 5.71
N VAL A 59 9.62 6.57 6.45
CA VAL A 59 9.63 6.49 7.91
C VAL A 59 9.48 5.05 8.37
N ALA A 60 10.12 4.73 9.49
CA ALA A 60 10.11 3.39 10.05
C ALA A 60 9.03 3.20 11.13
N ASP A 61 8.72 4.26 11.87
CA ASP A 61 7.79 4.20 13.01
C ASP A 61 6.51 4.99 12.74
N TYR A 62 5.38 4.46 13.20
CA TYR A 62 4.08 5.13 13.10
C TYR A 62 4.05 6.43 13.94
N THR A 63 4.79 6.48 15.04
CA THR A 63 4.90 7.66 15.91
C THR A 63 5.72 8.79 15.30
N ASP A 64 6.46 8.53 14.22
CA ASP A 64 7.21 9.53 13.47
C ASP A 64 6.38 10.23 12.38
N LEU A 65 5.11 9.81 12.18
CA LEU A 65 4.22 10.45 11.21
C LEU A 65 3.87 11.87 11.64
N THR A 66 3.77 12.77 10.67
CA THR A 66 3.16 14.08 10.92
C THR A 66 1.65 13.92 11.19
N GLU A 67 1.02 14.96 11.73
CA GLU A 67 -0.44 14.97 11.93
C GLU A 67 -1.20 14.78 10.60
N ASP A 68 -0.73 15.43 9.52
CA ASP A 68 -1.31 15.32 8.19
C ASP A 68 -1.15 13.90 7.62
N GLU A 69 0.04 13.30 7.75
CA GLU A 69 0.30 11.93 7.32
C GLU A 69 -0.57 10.94 8.11
N THR A 70 -0.67 11.10 9.42
CA THR A 70 -1.49 10.25 10.29
C THR A 70 -2.97 10.33 9.91
N CYS A 71 -3.47 11.54 9.71
CA CYS A 71 -4.85 11.79 9.29
C CYS A 71 -5.16 11.15 7.93
N GLU A 72 -4.23 11.28 6.97
CA GLU A 72 -4.43 10.71 5.65
C GLU A 72 -4.33 9.19 5.65
N VAL A 73 -3.39 8.59 6.42
CA VAL A 73 -3.34 7.13 6.62
C VAL A 73 -4.69 6.62 7.11
N ALA A 74 -5.24 7.23 8.15
CA ALA A 74 -6.54 6.83 8.70
C ALA A 74 -7.68 7.01 7.68
N THR A 75 -7.69 8.14 6.97
CA THR A 75 -8.74 8.44 5.97
C THR A 75 -8.70 7.46 4.80
N LEU A 76 -7.52 7.21 4.23
CA LEU A 76 -7.33 6.24 3.15
C LEU A 76 -7.65 4.81 3.60
N THR A 77 -7.33 4.47 4.85
CA THR A 77 -7.70 3.16 5.43
C THR A 77 -9.22 2.99 5.44
N GLN A 78 -9.98 3.99 5.91
CA GLN A 78 -11.44 3.94 5.87
C GLN A 78 -12.00 3.81 4.44
N GLN A 79 -11.42 4.54 3.49
CA GLN A 79 -11.82 4.47 2.08
C GLN A 79 -11.53 3.10 1.47
N ALA A 80 -10.36 2.53 1.75
CA ALA A 80 -9.98 1.20 1.30
C ALA A 80 -10.93 0.12 1.84
N LEU A 81 -11.28 0.18 3.14
CA LEU A 81 -12.26 -0.73 3.74
C LEU A 81 -13.63 -0.65 3.07
N ARG A 82 -14.09 0.56 2.73
CA ARG A 82 -15.36 0.76 1.98
C ARG A 82 -15.27 0.19 0.57
N ALA A 83 -14.16 0.44 -0.13
CA ALA A 83 -13.93 -0.05 -1.48
C ALA A 83 -13.88 -1.58 -1.55
N VAL A 84 -13.10 -2.22 -0.67
CA VAL A 84 -13.02 -3.69 -0.61
C VAL A 84 -14.36 -4.29 -0.19
N ARG A 85 -15.10 -3.64 0.73
CA ARG A 85 -16.46 -4.10 1.09
C ARG A 85 -17.40 -4.09 -0.11
N ALA A 86 -17.40 -3.02 -0.89
CA ALA A 86 -18.22 -2.91 -2.09
C ALA A 86 -17.82 -3.93 -3.18
N ALA A 87 -16.53 -4.19 -3.33
CA ALA A 87 -16.00 -5.06 -4.38
C ALA A 87 -16.11 -6.57 -4.05
N SER A 88 -16.03 -6.95 -2.77
CA SER A 88 -15.83 -8.35 -2.38
C SER A 88 -16.75 -8.84 -1.26
N ASN A 89 -17.54 -7.96 -0.64
CA ASN A 89 -18.47 -8.27 0.46
C ASN A 89 -17.87 -9.21 1.54
N PRO A 90 -16.69 -8.91 2.12
CA PRO A 90 -16.08 -9.76 3.12
C PRO A 90 -16.84 -9.67 4.45
N HIS A 91 -16.75 -10.73 5.24
CA HIS A 91 -17.37 -10.77 6.58
C HIS A 91 -16.66 -9.87 7.60
N GLY A 92 -15.39 -9.53 7.38
CA GLY A 92 -14.59 -8.73 8.30
C GLY A 92 -13.25 -8.31 7.68
N PHE A 93 -12.47 -7.57 8.46
CA PHE A 93 -11.17 -7.03 8.05
C PHE A 93 -10.16 -7.18 9.18
N ASN A 94 -8.91 -7.40 8.81
CA ASN A 94 -7.76 -7.10 9.66
C ASN A 94 -7.20 -5.77 9.17
N VAL A 95 -6.92 -4.88 10.12
CA VAL A 95 -6.34 -3.56 9.89
C VAL A 95 -5.12 -3.44 10.78
#